data_AF-A0A6H5J8H5-F1
#
_entry.id   AF-A0A6H5J8H5-F1
#
_cell.length_a   1.000
_cell.length_b   1.000
_cell.length_c   1.000
_cell.angle_alpha   90.00
_cell.angle_beta   90.00
_cell.angle_gamma   90.00
#
_symmetry.space_group_name_H-M   'P 1'
#
loop_
_entity.id
_entity.type
_entity.pdbx_description
1 polymer ?
#
loop_
_entity_poly.entity_id
_entity_poly.type
_entity_poly.pdbx_seq_one_letter_code
_entity_poly.pdbx_strand_id
1 'polypeptide(L)'
;MTLRNDEIIPVPTDVTVEIKAQLDSIVAQVNAINLRCKKIEDLIADANKKNDDTRNALAATRAEIIQLKEYLLIQPSTEMCVYGLPLFLPHDTTEDLSNIFKSILNVLRADRCHQDVLRYKLIIKSGPASARRTDDDKPSKSARSTTFSFVAVFTQNVSRAHVIKRKRIHGPLKLSEIVPDHAGPDVEVGLYEQMPPYVYKLFRAARARAKQQGWMSVYQEDGQLYARKTRDTEPIGIFTETDLASIV
;
A
#
# COMPACT_ATOMS: atom_id res chain seq x y z
N MET A 1 2.54 -101.91 37.63
CA MET A 1 2.73 -100.54 37.10
C MET A 1 1.94 -100.43 35.82
N THR A 2 0.71 -99.91 35.90
CA THR A 2 -0.15 -99.63 34.76
C THR A 2 -0.40 -98.13 34.77
N LEU A 3 0.19 -97.43 33.79
CA LEU A 3 -0.05 -96.01 33.56
C LEU A 3 -1.53 -95.85 33.15
N ARG A 4 -2.25 -94.96 33.86
CA ARG A 4 -3.62 -94.60 33.56
C ARG A 4 -3.68 -93.97 32.17
N ASN A 5 -4.56 -94.49 31.31
CA ASN A 5 -4.98 -93.81 30.10
C ASN A 5 -5.64 -92.50 30.52
N ASP A 6 -5.07 -91.37 30.10
CA ASP A 6 -5.75 -90.09 30.15
C ASP A 6 -6.98 -90.18 29.23
N GLU A 7 -8.17 -90.17 29.82
CA GLU A 7 -9.44 -90.03 29.12
C GLU A 7 -9.44 -88.67 28.41
N ILE A 8 -9.21 -88.70 27.10
CA ILE A 8 -9.49 -87.56 26.23
C ILE A 8 -11.01 -87.45 26.16
N ILE A 9 -11.59 -86.60 27.01
CA ILE A 9 -13.02 -86.27 26.98
C ILE A 9 -13.31 -85.59 25.63
N PRO A 10 -14.14 -86.18 24.76
CA PRO A 10 -14.48 -85.57 23.48
C PRO A 10 -15.31 -84.31 23.73
N VAL A 11 -14.84 -83.17 23.23
CA VAL A 11 -15.60 -81.92 23.26
C VAL A 11 -16.88 -82.12 22.42
N PRO A 12 -18.07 -81.75 22.92
CA PRO A 12 -19.32 -81.92 22.17
C PRO A 12 -19.27 -81.18 20.84
N THR A 13 -19.68 -81.86 19.76
CA THR A 13 -19.61 -81.35 18.37
C THR A 13 -20.32 -80.00 18.20
N ASP A 14 -21.39 -79.73 18.96
CA ASP A 14 -22.10 -78.44 18.96
C ASP A 14 -21.21 -77.27 19.41
N VAL A 15 -20.39 -77.48 20.44
CA VAL A 15 -19.48 -76.44 20.99
C VAL A 15 -18.43 -76.06 19.95
N THR A 16 -17.95 -77.04 19.16
CA THR A 16 -16.99 -76.77 18.08
C THR A 16 -17.59 -76.02 16.89
N VAL A 17 -18.88 -76.24 16.59
CA VAL A 17 -19.60 -75.51 15.53
C VAL A 17 -19.82 -74.05 15.92
N GLU A 18 -20.22 -73.80 17.16
CA GLU A 18 -20.47 -72.45 17.67
C GLU A 18 -19.18 -71.62 17.77
N ILE A 19 -18.08 -72.21 18.25
CA ILE A 19 -16.76 -71.56 18.25
C ILE A 19 -16.32 -71.19 16.83
N LYS A 20 -16.55 -72.07 15.84
CA LYS A 20 -16.21 -71.80 14.44
C LYS A 20 -17.04 -70.64 13.87
N ALA A 21 -18.34 -70.60 14.14
CA ALA A 21 -19.21 -69.52 13.70
C ALA A 21 -18.83 -68.16 14.33
N GLN A 22 -18.45 -68.15 15.60
CA GLN A 22 -17.93 -66.95 16.26
C GLN A 22 -16.59 -66.49 15.67
N LEU A 23 -15.68 -67.43 15.38
CA LEU A 23 -14.40 -67.13 14.73
C LEU A 23 -14.60 -66.53 13.33
N ASP A 24 -15.47 -67.11 12.52
CA ASP A 24 -15.79 -66.61 11.17
C ASP A 24 -16.39 -65.18 11.23
N SER A 25 -17.23 -64.91 12.23
CA SER A 25 -17.79 -63.57 12.49
C SER A 25 -16.69 -62.56 12.88
N ILE A 26 -15.76 -62.94 13.76
CA ILE A 26 -14.62 -62.09 14.15
C ILE A 26 -13.73 -61.80 12.94
N VAL A 27 -13.42 -62.81 12.11
CA VAL A 27 -12.62 -62.64 10.88
C VAL A 27 -13.30 -61.66 9.92
N ALA A 28 -14.62 -61.77 9.73
CA ALA A 28 -15.38 -60.83 8.90
C ALA A 28 -15.32 -59.39 9.44
N GLN A 29 -15.43 -59.21 10.77
CA GLN A 29 -15.32 -57.90 11.42
C GLN A 29 -13.91 -57.31 11.26
N VAL A 30 -12.86 -58.11 11.45
CA VAL A 30 -11.46 -57.68 11.25
C VAL A 30 -11.23 -57.24 9.80
N ASN A 31 -11.73 -58.00 8.83
CA ASN A 31 -11.62 -57.62 7.41
C ASN A 31 -12.36 -56.30 7.10
N ALA A 32 -13.54 -56.10 7.68
CA ALA A 32 -14.28 -54.85 7.54
C ALA A 32 -13.56 -53.65 8.19
N ILE A 33 -12.93 -53.86 9.36
CA ILE A 33 -12.11 -52.84 10.03
C ILE A 33 -10.89 -52.50 9.17
N ASN A 34 -10.16 -53.49 8.66
CA ASN A 34 -9.01 -53.28 7.80
C ASN A 34 -9.36 -52.47 6.54
N LEU A 35 -10.52 -52.76 5.93
CA LEU A 35 -11.00 -51.99 4.78
C LEU A 35 -11.30 -50.52 5.15
N ARG A 36 -11.90 -50.28 6.32
CA ARG A 36 -12.15 -48.92 6.83
C ARG A 36 -10.86 -48.18 7.15
N CYS A 37 -9.88 -48.84 7.77
CA CYS A 37 -8.56 -48.29 8.04
C CYS A 37 -7.88 -47.84 6.74
N LYS A 38 -7.88 -48.71 5.71
CA LYS A 38 -7.34 -48.35 4.39
C LYS A 38 -8.02 -47.13 3.79
N LYS A 39 -9.36 -47.06 3.87
CA LYS A 39 -10.12 -45.90 3.38
C LYS A 39 -9.77 -44.61 4.14
N ILE A 40 -9.53 -44.71 5.45
CA ILE A 40 -9.10 -43.56 6.27
C ILE A 40 -7.68 -43.13 5.86
N GLU A 41 -6.76 -44.06 5.63
CA GLU A 41 -5.40 -43.78 5.16
C GLU A 41 -5.43 -43.05 3.81
N ASP A 42 -6.24 -43.52 2.86
CA ASP A 42 -6.41 -42.88 1.55
C ASP A 42 -6.97 -41.46 1.70
N LEU A 43 -7.95 -41.25 2.58
CA LEU A 43 -8.52 -39.92 2.85
C LEU A 43 -7.52 -38.98 3.53
N ILE A 44 -6.67 -39.48 4.43
CA ILE A 44 -5.60 -38.70 5.05
C ILE A 44 -4.57 -38.29 4.01
N ALA A 45 -4.18 -39.20 3.11
CA ALA A 45 -3.24 -38.91 2.03
C ALA A 45 -3.78 -37.84 1.08
N ASP A 46 -5.06 -37.93 0.68
CA ASP A 46 -5.70 -36.94 -0.18
C ASP A 46 -5.84 -35.58 0.52
N ALA A 47 -6.24 -35.56 1.79
CA ALA A 47 -6.34 -34.35 2.58
C ALA A 47 -4.98 -33.66 2.75
N ASN A 48 -3.92 -34.41 3.00
CA ASN A 48 -2.55 -33.88 3.11
C ASN A 48 -2.10 -33.25 1.80
N LYS A 49 -2.29 -33.95 0.67
CA LYS A 49 -1.98 -33.43 -0.66
C LYS A 49 -2.71 -32.11 -0.93
N LYS A 50 -4.02 -32.06 -0.66
CA LYS A 50 -4.83 -30.84 -0.83
C LYS A 50 -4.36 -29.69 0.07
N ASN A 51 -3.92 -30.00 1.29
CA ASN A 51 -3.38 -29.00 2.22
C ASN A 51 -2.07 -28.41 1.70
N ASP A 52 -1.18 -29.25 1.17
CA ASP A 52 0.09 -28.82 0.58
C ASP A 52 -0.13 -28.00 -0.69
N ASP A 53 -1.05 -28.41 -1.57
CA ASP A 53 -1.44 -27.63 -2.74
C ASP A 53 -1.97 -26.24 -2.34
N THR A 54 -2.81 -26.18 -1.30
CA THR A 54 -3.36 -24.92 -0.78
C THR A 54 -2.28 -24.03 -0.19
N ARG A 55 -1.32 -24.61 0.56
CA ARG A 55 -0.17 -23.87 1.11
C ARG A 55 0.71 -23.29 0.01
N ASN A 56 0.98 -24.07 -1.03
CA ASN A 56 1.77 -23.63 -2.18
C ASN A 56 1.08 -22.49 -2.94
N ALA A 57 -0.23 -22.61 -3.20
CA ALA A 57 -1.01 -21.53 -3.80
C ALA A 57 -1.01 -20.25 -2.96
N LEU A 58 -1.20 -20.38 -1.64
CA LEU A 58 -1.14 -19.23 -0.72
C LEU A 58 0.24 -18.57 -0.71
N ALA A 59 1.32 -19.35 -0.75
CA ALA A 59 2.68 -18.84 -0.84
C ALA A 59 2.90 -18.05 -2.14
N ALA A 60 2.43 -18.57 -3.28
CA ALA A 60 2.48 -17.90 -4.57
C ALA A 60 1.71 -16.56 -4.56
N THR A 61 0.46 -16.56 -4.09
CA THR A 61 -0.33 -15.32 -3.98
C THR A 61 0.33 -14.30 -3.06
N ARG A 62 0.94 -14.73 -1.95
CA ARG A 62 1.70 -13.82 -1.08
C ARG A 62 2.90 -13.21 -1.79
N ALA A 63 3.63 -13.99 -2.58
CA ALA A 63 4.74 -13.49 -3.39
C ALA A 63 4.27 -12.47 -4.43
N GLU A 64 3.16 -12.73 -5.13
CA GLU A 64 2.56 -11.76 -6.07
C GLU A 64 2.12 -10.47 -5.38
N ILE A 65 1.49 -10.55 -4.20
CA ILE A 65 1.10 -9.38 -3.41
C ILE A 65 2.34 -8.56 -3.01
N ILE A 66 3.45 -9.21 -2.66
CA ILE A 66 4.70 -8.52 -2.34
C ILE A 66 5.22 -7.78 -3.57
N GLN A 67 5.29 -8.43 -4.73
CA GLN A 67 5.72 -7.80 -5.99
C GLN A 67 4.82 -6.62 -6.38
N LEU A 68 3.50 -6.76 -6.27
CA LEU A 68 2.55 -5.68 -6.55
C LEU A 68 2.70 -4.52 -5.58
N LYS A 69 2.94 -4.80 -4.29
CA LYS A 69 3.24 -3.75 -3.31
C LYS A 69 4.52 -3.02 -3.67
N GLU A 70 5.59 -3.73 -4.01
CA GLU A 70 6.86 -3.14 -4.45
C GLU A 70 6.66 -2.27 -5.69
N TYR A 71 5.91 -2.76 -6.68
CA TYR A 71 5.58 -2.00 -7.89
C TYR A 71 4.81 -0.71 -7.56
N LEU A 72 3.79 -0.78 -6.71
CA LEU A 72 3.00 0.37 -6.28
C LEU A 72 3.79 1.38 -5.43
N LEU A 73 4.83 0.94 -4.71
CA LEU A 73 5.69 1.83 -3.94
C LEU A 73 6.57 2.71 -4.84
N ILE A 74 6.88 2.24 -6.06
CA ILE A 74 7.78 2.90 -7.01
C ILE A 74 6.99 3.65 -8.10
N GLN A 75 5.72 3.30 -8.32
CA GLN A 75 4.92 3.94 -9.37
C GLN A 75 4.69 5.43 -9.06
N PRO A 76 5.08 6.34 -9.96
CA PRO A 76 4.85 7.77 -9.77
C PRO A 76 3.35 8.07 -9.77
N SER A 77 2.94 8.93 -8.85
CA SER A 77 1.53 9.26 -8.66
C SER A 77 0.98 10.04 -9.85
N THR A 78 -0.26 9.77 -10.25
CA THR A 78 -1.00 10.63 -11.17
C THR A 78 -1.74 11.75 -10.45
N GLU A 79 -1.64 11.81 -9.12
CA GLU A 79 -2.30 12.81 -8.30
C GLU A 79 -1.40 14.03 -8.05
N MET A 80 -1.97 15.21 -8.26
CA MET A 80 -1.35 16.48 -7.91
C MET A 80 -2.23 17.25 -6.95
N CYS A 81 -1.64 17.73 -5.87
CA CYS A 81 -2.34 18.52 -4.87
C CYS A 81 -2.13 20.01 -5.12
N VAL A 82 -3.23 20.76 -5.09
CA VAL A 82 -3.27 22.22 -5.09
C VAL A 82 -3.67 22.68 -3.69
N TYR A 83 -2.89 23.56 -3.07
CA TYR A 83 -3.11 24.00 -1.70
C TYR A 83 -2.88 25.51 -1.52
N GLY A 84 -3.44 26.05 -0.44
CA GLY A 84 -3.34 27.47 -0.11
C GLY A 84 -4.40 28.34 -0.78
N LEU A 85 -5.46 27.73 -1.33
CA LEU A 85 -6.56 28.46 -1.96
C LEU A 85 -7.52 29.03 -0.90
N PRO A 86 -7.88 30.32 -0.94
CA PRO A 86 -8.80 30.90 0.03
C PRO A 86 -10.23 30.36 -0.07
N LEU A 87 -10.90 30.18 1.07
CA LEU A 87 -12.28 29.65 1.12
C LEU A 87 -13.34 30.51 0.41
N PHE A 88 -13.06 31.78 0.09
CA PHE A 88 -13.99 32.61 -0.66
C PHE A 88 -14.07 32.23 -2.14
N LEU A 89 -13.10 31.47 -2.67
CA LEU A 89 -13.18 30.98 -4.03
C LEU A 89 -14.24 29.86 -4.13
N PRO A 90 -14.95 29.75 -5.26
CA PRO A 90 -15.86 28.64 -5.51
C PRO A 90 -15.11 27.30 -5.39
N HIS A 91 -15.64 26.36 -4.61
CA HIS A 91 -14.98 25.06 -4.38
C HIS A 91 -15.95 23.90 -4.08
N ASP A 92 -17.26 24.15 -4.14
CA ASP A 92 -18.27 23.17 -3.77
C ASP A 92 -18.55 22.16 -4.90
N THR A 93 -18.27 22.54 -6.15
CA THR A 93 -18.51 21.70 -7.32
C THR A 93 -17.23 21.27 -8.02
N THR A 94 -17.30 20.16 -8.75
CA THR A 94 -16.20 19.73 -9.64
C THR A 94 -15.90 20.76 -10.71
N GLU A 95 -16.91 21.51 -11.17
CA GLU A 95 -16.75 22.56 -12.18
C GLU A 95 -15.95 23.75 -11.63
N ASP A 96 -16.20 24.15 -10.39
CA ASP A 96 -15.44 25.19 -9.71
C ASP A 96 -13.95 24.83 -9.61
N LEU A 97 -13.65 23.62 -9.13
CA LEU A 97 -12.29 23.11 -9.02
C LEU A 97 -11.61 23.01 -10.39
N SER A 98 -12.37 22.58 -11.40
CA SER A 98 -11.93 22.50 -12.80
C SER A 98 -11.56 23.88 -13.35
N ASN A 99 -12.38 24.90 -13.09
CA ASN A 99 -12.14 26.25 -13.57
C ASN A 99 -10.91 26.89 -12.90
N ILE A 100 -10.76 26.74 -11.57
CA ILE A 100 -9.56 27.17 -10.86
C ILE A 100 -8.32 26.47 -11.44
N PHE A 101 -8.42 25.17 -11.68
CA PHE A 101 -7.30 24.39 -12.20
C PHE A 101 -6.94 24.78 -13.64
N LYS A 102 -7.92 25.07 -14.51
CA LYS A 102 -7.68 25.62 -15.86
C LYS A 102 -6.92 26.93 -15.80
N SER A 103 -7.30 27.84 -14.90
CA SER A 103 -6.59 29.11 -14.70
C SER A 103 -5.14 28.88 -14.27
N ILE A 104 -4.90 27.96 -13.34
CA ILE A 104 -3.54 27.55 -12.94
C ILE A 104 -2.75 27.04 -14.16
N LEU A 105 -3.33 26.14 -14.96
CA LEU A 105 -2.67 25.59 -16.13
C LEU A 105 -2.36 26.66 -17.19
N ASN A 106 -3.25 27.65 -17.36
CA ASN A 106 -3.03 28.76 -18.28
C ASN A 106 -1.81 29.60 -17.85
N VAL A 107 -1.74 29.99 -16.57
CA VAL A 107 -0.57 30.72 -16.02
C VAL A 107 0.73 29.93 -16.23
N LEU A 108 0.68 28.62 -16.02
CA LEU A 108 1.82 27.73 -16.19
C LEU A 108 2.14 27.38 -17.65
N ARG A 109 1.37 27.87 -18.63
CA ARG A 109 1.46 27.52 -20.06
C ARG A 109 1.41 26.00 -20.29
N ALA A 110 0.47 25.35 -19.61
CA ALA A 110 0.20 23.91 -19.61
C ALA A 110 -1.29 23.61 -19.83
N ASP A 111 -2.00 24.50 -20.53
CA ASP A 111 -3.44 24.46 -20.81
C ASP A 111 -3.91 23.11 -21.37
N ARG A 112 -3.11 22.52 -22.27
CA ARG A 112 -3.42 21.21 -22.89
C ARG A 112 -3.55 20.07 -21.88
N CYS A 113 -2.84 20.13 -20.75
CA CYS A 113 -2.87 19.10 -19.72
C CYS A 113 -4.23 19.00 -19.02
N HIS A 114 -5.14 19.96 -19.23
CA HIS A 114 -6.49 19.90 -18.68
C HIS A 114 -7.29 18.71 -19.21
N GLN A 115 -7.09 18.34 -20.49
CA GLN A 115 -7.77 17.20 -21.12
C GLN A 115 -7.39 15.86 -20.49
N ASP A 116 -6.23 15.82 -19.84
CA ASP A 116 -5.72 14.63 -19.15
C ASP A 116 -6.19 14.57 -17.70
N VAL A 117 -7.01 15.50 -17.21
CA VAL A 117 -7.54 15.44 -15.84
C VAL A 117 -8.80 14.59 -15.80
N LEU A 118 -8.72 13.45 -15.11
CA LEU A 118 -9.83 12.51 -14.96
C LEU A 118 -10.89 13.02 -13.98
N ARG A 119 -10.45 13.58 -12.84
CA ARG A 119 -11.35 14.06 -11.77
C ARG A 119 -10.65 14.98 -10.79
N TYR A 120 -11.45 15.70 -10.01
CA TYR A 120 -11.02 16.52 -8.88
C TYR A 120 -11.53 15.94 -7.56
N LYS A 121 -10.72 16.01 -6.50
CA LYS A 121 -11.11 15.60 -5.14
C LYS A 121 -10.86 16.76 -4.19
N LEU A 122 -11.92 17.32 -3.61
CA LEU A 122 -11.78 18.34 -2.57
C LEU A 122 -11.15 17.72 -1.31
N ILE A 123 -10.15 18.40 -0.74
CA ILE A 123 -9.56 18.07 0.57
C ILE A 123 -10.10 19.07 1.58
N ILE A 124 -11.17 18.72 2.27
CA ILE A 124 -11.67 19.51 3.39
C ILE A 124 -10.83 19.14 4.61
N LYS A 125 -9.96 20.05 5.05
CA LYS A 125 -9.33 19.94 6.38
C LYS A 125 -10.33 20.38 7.45
N SER A 126 -11.29 19.53 7.76
CA SER A 126 -12.17 19.70 8.93
C SER A 126 -11.43 19.22 10.18
N GLY A 127 -10.56 20.06 10.74
CA GLY A 127 -9.91 19.79 12.02
C GLY A 127 -8.73 20.71 12.31
N PRO A 128 -8.37 20.91 13.59
CA PRO A 128 -7.24 21.73 13.96
C PRO A 128 -6.01 21.18 13.25
N ALA A 129 -5.25 22.06 12.61
CA ALA A 129 -3.94 21.70 12.09
C ALA A 129 -3.16 21.04 13.23
N SER A 130 -2.92 19.73 13.12
CA SER A 130 -1.90 19.07 13.93
C SER A 130 -0.55 19.57 13.41
N ALA A 131 -0.25 20.82 13.77
CA ALA A 131 1.11 21.28 13.90
C ALA A 131 1.76 20.37 14.94
N ARG A 132 2.95 19.92 14.59
CA ARG A 132 3.82 19.09 15.41
C ARG A 132 3.87 19.66 16.83
N ARG A 133 3.51 18.84 17.81
CA ARG A 133 3.89 19.07 19.21
C ARG A 133 5.42 19.12 19.27
N THR A 134 5.98 20.32 19.34
CA THR A 134 7.09 20.56 20.26
C THR A 134 6.44 20.76 21.61
N ASP A 135 6.87 19.97 22.60
CA ASP A 135 6.56 20.23 24.00
C ASP A 135 6.95 21.68 24.35
N ASP A 136 6.17 22.28 25.25
CA ASP A 136 6.23 23.65 25.74
C ASP A 136 5.62 24.73 24.82
N ASP A 137 4.28 24.86 24.81
CA ASP A 137 3.58 26.05 25.35
C ASP A 137 2.06 25.97 25.13
N LYS A 138 1.31 26.66 26.02
CA LYS A 138 -0.14 26.96 26.10
C LYS A 138 -1.11 26.53 24.97
N PRO A 139 -2.38 26.20 25.30
CA PRO A 139 -3.40 25.87 24.31
C PRO A 139 -3.83 27.11 23.51
N SER A 140 -3.13 27.40 22.42
CA SER A 140 -3.61 28.34 21.41
C SER A 140 -4.79 27.68 20.68
N LYS A 141 -5.99 28.25 20.87
CA LYS A 141 -7.20 27.93 20.10
C LYS A 141 -6.82 27.90 18.61
N SER A 142 -6.80 26.71 18.01
CA SER A 142 -6.48 26.55 16.59
C SER A 142 -7.47 27.37 15.76
N ALA A 143 -7.00 28.42 15.09
CA ALA A 143 -7.80 29.16 14.13
C ALA A 143 -8.32 28.19 13.06
N ARG A 144 -9.59 28.34 12.67
CA ARG A 144 -10.15 27.59 11.51
C ARG A 144 -9.26 27.87 10.29
N SER A 145 -8.92 26.82 9.55
CA SER A 145 -8.21 26.97 8.27
C SER A 145 -9.00 27.92 7.38
N THR A 146 -8.39 29.04 6.96
CA THR A 146 -8.99 30.01 6.03
C THR A 146 -8.80 29.61 4.57
N THR A 147 -8.21 28.44 4.33
CA THR A 147 -7.89 27.91 3.01
C THR A 147 -8.41 26.49 2.83
N PHE A 148 -8.65 26.11 1.58
CA PHE A 148 -8.92 24.74 1.14
C PHE A 148 -7.81 24.21 0.25
N SER A 149 -7.91 22.93 -0.09
CA SER A 149 -7.01 22.25 -1.00
C SER A 149 -7.80 21.23 -1.81
N PHE A 150 -7.30 20.84 -2.96
CA PHE A 150 -7.89 19.77 -3.75
C PHE A 150 -6.82 18.98 -4.51
N VAL A 151 -7.20 17.79 -4.96
CA VAL A 151 -6.36 16.93 -5.81
C VAL A 151 -6.91 16.92 -7.22
N ALA A 152 -6.06 17.22 -8.20
CA ALA A 152 -6.30 16.91 -9.60
C ALA A 152 -5.70 15.53 -9.91
N VAL A 153 -6.52 14.60 -10.39
CA VAL A 153 -6.10 13.24 -10.75
C VAL A 153 -5.96 13.16 -12.26
N PHE A 154 -4.74 12.91 -12.75
CA PHE A 154 -4.46 12.79 -14.17
C PHE A 154 -4.69 11.36 -14.68
N THR A 155 -5.00 11.23 -15.96
CA THR A 155 -5.01 9.96 -16.71
C THR A 155 -3.60 9.40 -16.85
N GLN A 156 -2.61 10.28 -17.02
CA GLN A 156 -1.22 9.92 -17.24
C GLN A 156 -0.28 10.72 -16.33
N ASN A 157 0.76 10.06 -15.83
CA ASN A 157 1.79 10.72 -15.02
C ASN A 157 2.60 11.77 -15.81
N VAL A 158 2.76 11.59 -17.13
CA VAL A 158 3.55 12.50 -17.98
C VAL A 158 2.95 13.91 -17.98
N SER A 159 1.63 14.03 -18.11
CA SER A 159 0.94 15.32 -18.10
C SER A 159 1.08 16.02 -16.74
N ARG A 160 0.91 15.28 -15.65
CA ARG A 160 1.16 15.78 -14.29
C ARG A 160 2.61 16.26 -14.11
N ALA A 161 3.58 15.46 -14.53
CA ALA A 161 5.01 15.78 -14.46
C ALA A 161 5.33 17.04 -15.28
N HIS A 162 4.70 17.21 -16.45
CA HIS A 162 4.81 18.42 -17.26
C HIS A 162 4.33 19.66 -16.49
N VAL A 163 3.18 19.59 -15.82
CA VAL A 163 2.66 20.70 -15.01
C VAL A 163 3.60 21.06 -13.85
N ILE A 164 4.12 20.05 -13.14
CA ILE A 164 5.11 20.28 -12.07
C ILE A 164 6.40 20.92 -12.61
N LYS A 165 6.89 20.46 -13.77
CA LYS A 165 8.06 21.06 -14.42
C LYS A 165 7.80 22.52 -14.78
N ARG A 166 6.63 22.84 -15.32
CA ARG A 166 6.21 24.23 -15.61
C ARG A 166 6.11 25.08 -14.35
N LYS A 167 5.54 24.55 -13.27
CA LYS A 167 5.50 25.22 -11.95
C LYS A 167 6.89 25.54 -11.42
N ARG A 168 7.86 24.62 -11.56
CA ARG A 168 9.25 24.86 -11.14
C ARG A 168 9.91 25.98 -11.93
N ILE A 169 9.68 26.02 -13.24
CA ILE A 169 10.20 27.10 -14.12
C ILE A 169 9.56 28.44 -13.77
N HIS A 170 8.25 28.44 -13.51
CA HIS A 170 7.50 29.65 -13.12
C HIS A 170 7.97 30.21 -11.76
N GLY A 171 8.32 29.33 -10.81
CA GLY A 171 8.63 29.72 -9.44
C GLY A 171 7.36 29.85 -8.59
N PRO A 172 7.31 30.74 -7.58
CA PRO A 172 6.12 31.01 -6.80
C PRO A 172 4.91 31.31 -7.70
N LEU A 173 3.74 30.79 -7.36
CA LEU A 173 2.50 31.02 -8.12
C LEU A 173 1.55 31.78 -7.21
N LYS A 174 1.13 32.97 -7.61
CA LYS A 174 0.29 33.83 -6.78
C LYS A 174 -1.18 33.72 -7.17
N LEU A 175 -2.05 34.01 -6.22
CA LEU A 175 -3.49 34.00 -6.45
C LEU A 175 -3.91 35.06 -7.47
N SER A 176 -3.28 36.24 -7.46
CA SER A 176 -3.50 37.31 -8.44
C SER A 176 -3.25 36.87 -9.89
N GLU A 177 -2.40 35.87 -10.12
CA GLU A 177 -2.14 35.35 -11.46
C GLU A 177 -3.23 34.39 -11.93
N ILE A 178 -3.82 33.65 -10.99
CA ILE A 178 -4.86 32.64 -11.24
C ILE A 178 -6.25 33.30 -11.35
N VAL A 179 -6.51 34.27 -10.46
CA VAL A 179 -7.75 35.03 -10.36
C VAL A 179 -7.39 36.52 -10.22
N PRO A 180 -7.20 37.25 -11.34
CA PRO A 180 -6.76 38.65 -11.32
C PRO A 180 -7.66 39.58 -10.51
N ASP A 181 -8.97 39.36 -10.57
CA ASP A 181 -9.98 40.22 -9.95
C ASP A 181 -10.43 39.72 -8.56
N HIS A 182 -9.60 38.93 -7.85
CA HIS A 182 -9.97 38.41 -6.54
C HIS A 182 -10.02 39.51 -5.47
N ALA A 183 -11.05 39.46 -4.62
CA ALA A 183 -11.11 40.28 -3.42
C ALA A 183 -10.39 39.58 -2.27
N GLY A 184 -9.10 39.88 -2.06
CA GLY A 184 -8.36 39.29 -0.95
C GLY A 184 -6.86 39.59 -0.95
N PRO A 185 -6.13 39.11 0.08
CA PRO A 185 -4.68 39.16 0.06
C PRO A 185 -4.14 38.23 -1.03
N ASP A 186 -3.12 38.71 -1.73
CA ASP A 186 -2.44 37.91 -2.74
C ASP A 186 -1.57 36.85 -2.06
N VAL A 187 -2.05 35.60 -2.06
CA VAL A 187 -1.41 34.46 -1.39
C VAL A 187 -0.69 33.58 -2.40
N GLU A 188 0.35 32.88 -1.94
CA GLU A 188 1.01 31.86 -2.75
C GLU A 188 0.16 30.58 -2.80
N VAL A 189 -0.15 30.15 -4.02
CA VAL A 189 -0.81 28.88 -4.31
C VAL A 189 0.24 27.83 -4.62
N GLY A 190 0.24 26.78 -3.81
CA GLY A 190 1.22 25.72 -3.93
C GLY A 190 0.70 24.54 -4.74
N LEU A 191 1.59 23.93 -5.52
CA LEU A 191 1.36 22.69 -6.26
C LEU A 191 2.43 21.69 -5.84
N TYR A 192 2.02 20.49 -5.44
CA TYR A 192 2.95 19.38 -5.19
C TYR A 192 2.44 18.06 -5.71
N GLU A 193 3.40 17.21 -6.07
CA GLU A 193 3.17 15.81 -6.36
C GLU A 193 2.85 15.04 -5.07
N GLN A 194 1.80 14.23 -5.10
CA GLN A 194 1.56 13.23 -4.05
C GLN A 194 2.63 12.15 -4.18
N MET A 195 3.63 12.14 -3.28
CA MET A 195 4.62 11.07 -3.24
C MET A 195 3.99 9.77 -2.70
N PRO A 196 4.31 8.60 -3.28
CA PRO A 196 4.00 7.32 -2.66
C PRO A 196 4.52 7.27 -1.22
N PRO A 197 3.82 6.63 -0.26
CA PRO A 197 4.20 6.64 1.15
C PRO A 197 5.65 6.22 1.42
N TYR A 198 6.18 5.26 0.65
CA TYR A 198 7.58 4.84 0.75
C TYR A 198 8.54 5.95 0.31
N VAL A 199 8.34 6.50 -0.89
CA VAL A 199 9.13 7.63 -1.41
C VAL A 199 9.05 8.83 -0.47
N TYR A 200 7.87 9.11 0.10
CA TYR A 200 7.72 10.19 1.08
C TYR A 200 8.51 9.94 2.37
N LYS A 201 8.51 8.71 2.90
CA LYS A 201 9.35 8.34 4.05
C LYS A 201 10.82 8.49 3.73
N LEU A 202 11.26 8.00 2.57
CA LEU A 202 12.64 8.11 2.11
C LEU A 202 13.06 9.57 1.92
N PHE A 203 12.21 10.40 1.30
CA PHE A 203 12.42 11.83 1.15
C PHE A 203 12.60 12.54 2.50
N ARG A 204 11.77 12.21 3.49
CA ARG A 204 11.90 12.77 4.84
C ARG A 204 13.21 12.37 5.50
N ALA A 205 13.61 11.10 5.38
CA ALA A 205 14.87 10.61 5.93
C ALA A 205 16.07 11.28 5.24
N ALA A 206 16.07 11.34 3.91
CA ALA A 206 17.07 12.03 3.10
C ALA A 206 17.19 13.50 3.50
N ARG A 207 16.07 14.22 3.61
CA ARG A 207 16.07 15.64 4.00
C ARG A 207 16.60 15.85 5.42
N ALA A 208 16.25 14.96 6.35
CA ALA A 208 16.76 15.04 7.73
C ALA A 208 18.29 14.86 7.76
N ARG A 209 18.81 13.86 7.03
CA ARG A 209 20.23 13.59 6.94
C ARG A 209 21.00 14.67 6.19
N ALA A 210 20.47 15.15 5.07
CA ALA A 210 21.01 16.27 4.32
C ALA A 210 21.17 17.52 5.20
N LYS A 211 20.16 17.83 6.02
CA LYS A 211 20.24 18.93 6.99
C LYS A 211 21.35 18.70 8.03
N GLN A 212 21.50 17.49 8.56
CA GLN A 212 22.55 17.16 9.52
C GLN A 212 23.95 17.32 8.93
N GLN A 213 24.13 16.98 7.65
CA GLN A 213 25.41 17.02 6.94
C GLN A 213 25.66 18.33 6.17
N GLY A 214 24.81 19.34 6.33
CA GLY A 214 24.97 20.65 5.68
C GLY A 214 24.76 20.64 4.15
N TRP A 215 24.01 19.69 3.62
CA TRP A 215 23.65 19.65 2.20
C TRP A 215 22.57 20.69 1.89
N MET A 216 22.65 21.30 0.69
CA MET A 216 21.76 22.38 0.27
C MET A 216 20.30 21.95 0.13
N SER A 217 20.02 20.85 -0.57
CA SER A 217 18.64 20.45 -0.83
C SER A 217 18.47 18.96 -1.13
N VAL A 218 17.24 18.49 -0.90
CA VAL A 218 16.74 17.20 -1.38
C VAL A 218 15.47 17.50 -2.17
N TYR A 219 15.35 16.93 -3.36
CA TYR A 219 14.23 17.15 -4.26
C TYR A 219 13.86 15.87 -5.00
N GLN A 220 12.68 15.86 -5.62
CA GLN A 220 12.23 14.78 -6.49
C GLN A 220 12.25 15.24 -7.95
N GLU A 221 12.71 14.41 -8.86
CA GLU A 221 12.65 14.64 -10.30
C GLU A 221 12.29 13.32 -10.98
N ASP A 222 11.25 13.35 -11.82
CA ASP A 222 10.75 12.18 -12.57
C ASP A 222 10.52 10.92 -11.73
N GLY A 223 9.94 11.08 -10.52
CA GLY A 223 9.67 9.95 -9.63
C GLY A 223 10.84 9.57 -8.71
N GLN A 224 12.03 10.07 -8.96
CA GLN A 224 13.26 9.71 -8.25
C GLN A 224 13.71 10.83 -7.31
N LEU A 225 14.34 10.47 -6.20
CA LEU A 225 14.85 11.43 -5.22
C LEU A 225 16.31 11.72 -5.48
N TYR A 226 16.68 12.99 -5.29
CA TYR A 226 18.02 13.48 -5.46
C TYR A 226 18.40 14.35 -4.27
N ALA A 227 19.64 14.23 -3.80
CA ALA A 227 20.25 15.16 -2.87
C ALA A 227 21.37 15.93 -3.55
N ARG A 228 21.47 17.22 -3.24
CA ARG A 228 22.48 18.12 -3.80
C ARG A 228 23.20 18.87 -2.69
N LYS A 229 24.54 18.76 -2.66
CA LYS A 229 25.39 19.35 -1.61
C LYS A 229 25.56 20.86 -1.81
N THR A 230 25.88 21.27 -3.04
CA THR A 230 26.05 22.67 -3.45
C THR A 230 25.43 22.90 -4.83
N ARG A 231 25.37 24.15 -5.32
CA ARG A 231 24.79 24.44 -6.64
C ARG A 231 25.53 23.77 -7.80
N ASP A 232 26.85 23.61 -7.64
CA ASP A 232 27.76 23.18 -8.72
C ASP A 232 28.10 21.69 -8.66
N THR A 233 27.76 21.01 -7.55
CA THR A 233 27.96 19.56 -7.42
C THR A 233 26.84 18.78 -8.10
N GLU A 234 27.22 17.71 -8.80
CA GLU A 234 26.27 16.75 -9.34
C GLU A 234 25.40 16.16 -8.22
N PRO A 235 24.06 16.10 -8.40
CA PRO A 235 23.18 15.50 -7.42
C PRO A 235 23.39 13.99 -7.32
N ILE A 236 23.30 13.44 -6.11
CA ILE A 236 23.30 11.99 -5.89
C ILE A 236 21.86 11.47 -5.90
N GLY A 237 21.63 10.34 -6.57
CA GLY A 237 20.35 9.64 -6.54
C GLY A 237 20.12 8.91 -5.23
N ILE A 238 18.88 8.91 -4.75
CA ILE A 238 18.45 8.20 -3.54
C ILE A 238 17.27 7.30 -3.92
N PHE A 239 17.56 6.01 -4.10
CA PHE A 239 16.58 5.02 -4.53
C PHE A 239 16.08 4.19 -3.35
N THR A 240 16.94 4.00 -2.34
CA THR A 240 16.74 3.10 -1.21
C THR A 240 17.22 3.74 0.10
N GLU A 241 16.87 3.13 1.23
CA GLU A 241 17.36 3.58 2.54
C GLU A 241 18.89 3.45 2.67
N THR A 242 19.52 2.49 1.98
CA THR A 242 20.98 2.34 1.97
C THR A 242 21.68 3.51 1.30
N ASP A 243 21.08 4.14 0.28
CA ASP A 243 21.65 5.31 -0.41
C ASP A 243 21.70 6.55 0.50
N LEU A 244 20.96 6.57 1.61
CA LEU A 244 21.04 7.64 2.60
C LEU A 244 22.46 7.74 3.17
N ALA A 245 23.20 6.63 3.24
CA ALA A 245 24.58 6.63 3.71
C ALA A 245 25.51 7.49 2.85
N SER A 246 25.19 7.69 1.57
CA SER A 246 25.94 8.51 0.62
C SER A 246 25.79 10.02 0.87
N ILE A 247 24.84 10.43 1.72
CA ILE A 247 24.73 11.80 2.20
C ILE A 247 25.70 11.99 3.38
N VAL A 248 26.91 12.44 3.07
CA VAL A 248 28.04 12.74 3.99
C VAL A 248 28.63 14.13 3.77
#